data_AF-A0A7X6YWH1-F1
#
_entry.id   AF-A0A7X6YWH1-F1
#
_cell.length_a   1.000
_cell.length_b   1.000
_cell.length_c   1.000
_cell.angle_alpha   90.00
_cell.angle_beta   90.00
_cell.angle_gamma   90.00
#
_symmetry.space_group_name_H-M   'P 1'
#
loop_
_entity.id
_entity.type
_entity.pdbx_description
1 polymer ?
#
loop_
_entity_poly.entity_id
_entity_poly.type
_entity_poly.pdbx_seq_one_letter_code
_entity_poly.pdbx_strand_id
1 'polypeptide(L)' 'TRSEVYYTVAANQKLVEVEVFQGESPSCSDNTLIDSFRFDLKPAPAGSPITLEYSYDLQGIVRVTVS' A
#
# COMPACT_ATOMS: atom_id res chain seq x y z
N THR A 1 14.11 3.73 3.77
CA THR A 1 12.74 3.30 4.11
C THR A 1 11.89 4.53 4.27
N ARG A 2 10.66 4.52 3.75
CA ARG A 2 9.66 5.58 3.90
C ARG A 2 8.36 4.95 4.35
N SER A 3 7.65 5.62 5.24
CA SER A 3 6.34 5.20 5.74
C SER A 3 5.30 6.27 5.46
N GLU A 4 4.07 5.83 5.19
CA GLU A 4 2.91 6.67 4.94
C GLU A 4 1.70 6.10 5.70
N VAL A 5 0.84 6.98 6.19
CA VAL A 5 -0.39 6.58 6.88
C VAL A 5 -1.57 6.79 5.95
N TYR A 6 -2.30 5.70 5.70
CA TYR A 6 -3.56 5.65 4.98
C TYR A 6 -4.71 5.40 5.96
N TYR A 7 -5.94 5.47 5.47
CA TYR A 7 -7.13 5.29 6.29
C TYR A 7 -8.15 4.41 5.58
N THR A 8 -8.84 3.59 6.36
CA THR A 8 -10.02 2.83 5.88
C THR A 8 -11.11 3.78 5.40
N VAL A 9 -11.78 3.43 4.31
CA VAL A 9 -12.84 4.25 3.71
C VAL A 9 -14.24 3.82 4.16
N ALA A 10 -14.37 2.63 4.75
CA ALA A 10 -15.64 2.07 5.21
C ALA A 10 -15.51 1.39 6.57
N ALA A 11 -16.62 1.38 7.33
CA ALA A 11 -16.69 0.64 8.58
C ALA A 11 -16.63 -0.88 8.30
N ASN A 12 -15.87 -1.60 9.13
CA ASN A 12 -15.63 -3.04 8.99
C ASN A 12 -15.10 -3.42 7.60
N GLN A 13 -14.32 -2.54 6.97
CA GLN A 13 -13.60 -2.85 5.74
C GLN A 13 -12.76 -4.11 5.97
N LYS A 14 -12.93 -5.11 5.10
CA LYS A 14 -12.38 -6.45 5.32
C LYS A 14 -10.91 -6.59 4.91
N LEU A 15 -10.50 -5.83 3.89
CA LEU A 15 -9.15 -5.90 3.35
C LEU A 15 -8.76 -4.57 2.71
N VAL A 16 -7.46 -4.40 2.46
CA VAL A 16 -6.91 -3.45 1.50
C VAL A 16 -6.25 -4.21 0.37
N GLU A 17 -6.31 -3.63 -0.83
CA GLU A 17 -5.52 -4.03 -1.98
C GLU A 17 -4.42 -2.98 -2.15
N VAL A 18 -3.17 -3.45 -2.21
CA VAL A 18 -1.99 -2.61 -2.39
C VAL A 18 -1.39 -2.94 -3.74
N GLU A 19 -1.23 -1.92 -4.57
CA GLU A 19 -0.64 -2.03 -5.90
C GLU A 19 0.60 -1.13 -5.96
N VAL A 20 1.72 -1.68 -6.43
CA VAL A 20 3.01 -1.00 -6.47
C VAL A 20 3.39 -0.75 -7.91
N PHE A 21 3.56 0.51 -8.28
CA PHE A 21 3.88 0.92 -9.65
C PHE A 21 5.29 1.53 -9.75
N GLN A 22 5.95 1.33 -10.90
CA GLN A 22 7.20 1.98 -11.28
C GLN A 22 7.00 2.88 -12.51
N GLY A 23 7.39 4.13 -12.40
CA GLY A 23 7.40 5.09 -13.50
C GLY A 23 7.45 6.53 -13.00
N GLU A 24 7.46 7.48 -13.94
CA GLU A 24 7.54 8.92 -13.66
C GLU A 24 6.18 9.63 -13.77
N SER A 25 5.12 8.94 -14.24
CA SER A 25 3.80 9.56 -14.39
C SER A 25 3.14 9.76 -13.03
N PRO A 26 2.43 10.89 -12.80
CA PRO A 26 1.59 11.06 -11.61
C PRO A 26 0.38 10.10 -11.60
N SER A 27 -0.04 9.59 -12.76
CA SER A 27 -1.13 8.61 -12.85
C SER A 27 -0.59 7.19 -12.83
N CYS A 28 -1.11 6.34 -11.94
CA CYS A 28 -0.74 4.92 -11.91
C CYS A 28 -1.05 4.20 -13.22
N SER A 29 -2.06 4.65 -13.99
CA SER A 29 -2.45 4.06 -15.27
C SER A 29 -1.35 4.09 -16.33
N ASP A 30 -0.42 5.04 -16.22
CA ASP A 30 0.64 5.25 -17.21
C ASP A 30 1.99 4.70 -16.72
N ASN A 31 1.99 4.03 -15.56
CA ASN A 31 3.16 3.42 -14.95
C ASN A 31 3.09 1.89 -15.05
N THR A 32 4.21 1.21 -14.80
CA THR A 32 4.29 -0.25 -14.83
C THR A 32 3.93 -0.83 -13.47
N LEU A 33 2.92 -1.69 -13.38
CA LEU A 33 2.63 -2.47 -12.16
C LEU A 33 3.78 -3.46 -11.92
N ILE A 34 4.43 -3.37 -10.75
CA ILE A 34 5.49 -4.29 -10.32
C ILE A 34 4.87 -5.47 -9.57
N ASP A 35 3.98 -5.19 -8.63
CA ASP A 35 3.42 -6.17 -7.72
C ASP A 35 2.08 -5.69 -7.15
N SER A 36 1.25 -6.64 -6.72
CA SER A 36 0.03 -6.36 -5.98
C SER A 36 -0.29 -7.44 -4.97
N PHE A 37 -0.79 -7.03 -3.81
CA PHE A 37 -1.17 -7.96 -2.76
C PHE A 37 -2.35 -7.45 -1.94
N ARG A 38 -2.98 -8.36 -1.21
CA ARG A 38 -4.10 -8.06 -0.32
C ARG A 38 -3.69 -8.27 1.12
N PHE A 39 -4.20 -7.41 1.99
CA PHE A 39 -3.99 -7.51 3.43
C PHE A 39 -5.34 -7.45 4.14
N ASP A 40 -5.64 -8.50 4.90
CA ASP A 40 -6.88 -8.60 5.67
C ASP A 40 -6.84 -7.68 6.88
N LEU A 41 -7.90 -6.91 7.06
CA LEU A 41 -8.07 -5.97 8.16
C LEU A 41 -8.92 -6.57 9.27
N LYS A 42 -8.61 -6.17 10.50
CA LYS A 42 -9.54 -6.38 11.63
C LYS A 42 -10.73 -5.43 11.49
N PRO A 43 -11.95 -5.85 11.87
CA PRO A 43 -13.10 -4.96 11.90
C PRO A 43 -12.82 -3.70 12.72
N ALA A 44 -12.99 -2.53 12.11
CA ALA A 44 -12.75 -1.23 12.72
C ALA A 44 -13.67 -0.16 12.10
N PRO A 45 -13.89 1.00 12.75
CA PRO A 45 -14.64 2.11 12.17
C PRO A 45 -14.00 2.63 10.87
N ALA A 46 -14.79 3.31 10.04
CA ALA A 46 -14.24 4.07 8.92
C ALA A 46 -13.26 5.14 9.43
N GLY A 47 -12.21 5.42 8.67
CA GLY A 47 -11.15 6.35 9.07
C GLY A 47 -10.12 5.76 10.05
N SER A 48 -10.14 4.44 10.29
CA SER A 48 -9.09 3.77 11.06
C SER A 48 -7.76 3.79 10.28
N PRO A 49 -6.62 4.11 10.92
CA PRO A 49 -5.33 4.25 10.25
C PRO A 49 -4.74 2.89 9.84
N ILE A 50 -3.99 2.90 8.74
CA ILE A 50 -3.22 1.79 8.21
C ILE A 50 -1.84 2.33 7.85
N THR A 51 -0.78 1.74 8.37
CA THR A 51 0.58 2.19 8.04
C THR A 51 1.13 1.35 6.89
N LEU A 52 1.60 2.00 5.84
CA LEU A 52 2.31 1.37 4.73
C LEU A 52 3.77 1.82 4.78
N GLU A 53 4.66 0.85 4.92
CA GLU A 53 6.10 1.08 4.88
C GLU A 53 6.69 0.46 3.63
N TYR A 54 7.56 1.19 2.96
CA TYR A 54 8.31 0.66 1.83
C TYR A 54 9.79 1.00 1.89
N SER A 55 10.60 0.07 1.39
CA SER A 55 12.05 0.23 1.29
C SER A 55 12.57 -0.37 0.00
N TYR A 56 13.60 0.29 -0.54
CA TYR A 56 14.47 -0.25 -1.57
C TYR A 56 15.79 -0.59 -0.91
N ASP A 57 16.32 -1.77 -1.21
CA ASP A 57 17.71 -2.09 -0.90
C ASP A 57 18.63 -1.77 -2.09
N LEU A 58 19.94 -1.87 -1.86
CA LEU A 58 20.98 -1.60 -2.85
C LEU A 58 20.95 -2.58 -4.04
N GLN A 59 20.20 -3.68 -3.93
CA GLN A 59 20.05 -4.69 -4.97
C GLN A 59 18.80 -4.45 -5.82
N GLY A 60 18.05 -3.38 -5.53
CA GLY A 60 16.83 -3.03 -6.24
C GLY A 60 15.59 -3.81 -5.78
N ILE A 61 15.67 -4.54 -4.66
CA ILE A 61 14.51 -5.27 -4.14
C ILE A 61 13.62 -4.30 -3.38
N VAL A 62 12.34 -4.29 -3.76
CA VAL A 62 11.29 -3.55 -3.07
C VAL A 62 10.72 -4.42 -1.96
N ARG A 63 10.65 -3.88 -0.75
CA ARG A 63 9.91 -4.48 0.36
C ARG A 63 8.79 -3.55 0.75
N VAL A 64 7.57 -4.07 0.79
CA VAL A 64 6.37 -3.35 1.24
C VAL A 64 5.77 -4.10 2.42
N THR A 65 5.44 -3.37 3.48
CA THR A 65 4.83 -3.89 4.70
C THR A 65 3.59 -3.07 5.01
N VAL A 66 2.53 -3.76 5.44
CA VAL A 66 1.27 -3.14 5.89
C VAL A 66 1.02 -3.57 7.33
N SER A 67 0.63 -2.61 8.18
CA SER A 67 0.33 -2.84 9.61
C SER A 67 -0.84 -2.00 10.10
#